data_AF-A0A2D8XLW4-F1
#
_entry.id   AF-A0A2D8XLW4-F1
#
_cell.length_a   1.000
_cell.length_b   1.000
_cell.length_c   1.000
_cell.angle_alpha   90.00
_cell.angle_beta   90.00
_cell.angle_gamma   90.00
#
_symmetry.space_group_name_H-M   'P 1'
#
loop_
_entity.id
_entity.type
_entity.pdbx_description
1 polymer ?
#
loop_
_entity_poly.entity_id
_entity_poly.type
_entity_poly.pdbx_seq_one_letter_code
_entity_poly.pdbx_strand_id
1 'polypeptide(L)'
;MAKRKTPKAKSLVAEKVTNQQLIKLQGLVKAITQTQNEIGVLSTRQHNLAHQVFEYQGALSNLQKEFKEQYGTDEISISDGKIEYNGSKSNS
;
A
#
# COMPACT_ATOMS: atom_id res chain seq x y z
N MET A 1 -67.93 14.80 6.27
CA MET A 1 -66.58 14.18 6.16
C MET A 1 -66.24 13.99 4.69
N ALA A 2 -65.39 14.84 4.11
CA ALA A 2 -64.97 14.71 2.72
C ALA A 2 -63.91 13.60 2.59
N LYS A 3 -64.25 12.51 1.91
CA LYS A 3 -63.28 11.44 1.58
C LYS A 3 -62.23 12.00 0.62
N ARG A 4 -61.04 12.36 1.13
CA ARG A 4 -59.87 12.67 0.30
C ARG A 4 -59.46 11.41 -0.46
N LYS A 5 -59.61 11.43 -1.79
CA LYS A 5 -58.97 10.45 -2.68
C LYS A 5 -57.47 10.73 -2.69
N THR A 6 -56.68 9.93 -1.99
CA THR A 6 -55.23 9.90 -2.15
C THR A 6 -54.90 9.48 -3.59
N PRO A 7 -54.03 10.21 -4.32
CA PRO A 7 -53.57 9.78 -5.63
C PRO A 7 -52.88 8.42 -5.46
N LYS A 8 -53.31 7.41 -6.21
CA LYS A 8 -52.61 6.11 -6.25
C LYS A 8 -51.15 6.39 -6.63
N ALA A 9 -50.21 6.01 -5.77
CA ALA A 9 -48.79 6.02 -6.09
C ALA A 9 -48.61 5.34 -7.45
N LYS A 10 -48.05 6.06 -8.43
CA LYS A 10 -47.71 5.48 -9.74
C LYS A 10 -46.84 4.26 -9.46
N SER A 11 -47.28 3.09 -9.93
CA SER A 11 -46.54 1.85 -9.86
C SER A 11 -45.11 2.10 -10.36
N LEU A 12 -44.11 1.96 -9.48
CA LEU A 12 -42.69 2.17 -9.76
C LEU A 12 -42.06 1.00 -10.54
N VAL A 13 -42.88 0.23 -11.28
CA VAL A 13 -42.42 -0.98 -11.97
C VAL A 13 -42.00 -0.59 -13.38
N ALA A 14 -40.80 -0.02 -13.51
CA ALA A 14 -40.15 0.19 -14.80
C ALA A 14 -39.31 -1.05 -15.16
N GLU A 15 -39.50 -1.62 -16.35
CA GLU A 15 -38.75 -2.80 -16.81
C GLU A 15 -37.28 -2.49 -17.12
N LYS A 16 -36.97 -1.24 -17.51
CA LYS A 16 -35.62 -0.81 -17.90
C LYS A 16 -35.34 0.63 -17.48
N VAL A 17 -34.07 0.93 -17.22
CA VAL A 17 -33.57 2.30 -17.06
C VAL A 17 -33.54 3.03 -18.40
N THR A 18 -33.51 4.37 -18.35
CA THR A 18 -33.31 5.16 -19.57
C THR A 18 -31.91 4.96 -20.15
N ASN A 19 -31.77 5.16 -21.46
CA ASN A 19 -30.45 5.08 -22.12
C ASN A 19 -29.43 6.04 -21.50
N GLN A 20 -29.84 7.24 -21.08
CA GLN A 20 -28.95 8.18 -20.40
C GLN A 20 -28.47 7.67 -19.05
N GLN A 21 -29.34 7.03 -18.26
CA GLN A 21 -28.95 6.39 -17.01
C GLN A 21 -28.03 5.20 -17.25
N LEU A 22 -28.30 4.40 -18.28
CA LEU A 22 -27.44 3.28 -18.65
C LEU A 22 -26.03 3.73 -19.04
N ILE A 23 -25.90 4.78 -19.87
CA ILE A 23 -24.59 5.35 -20.25
C ILE A 23 -23.84 5.84 -19.01
N LYS A 24 -24.51 6.55 -18.09
CA LYS A 24 -23.91 7.00 -16.84
C LYS A 24 -23.42 5.83 -15.98
N LEU A 25 -24.24 4.80 -15.82
CA LEU A 25 -23.89 3.59 -15.07
C LEU A 25 -22.67 2.90 -15.68
N GLN A 26 -22.66 2.67 -17.00
CA GLN A 26 -21.56 2.04 -17.70
C GLN A 26 -20.26 2.84 -17.58
N GLY A 27 -20.34 4.18 -17.68
CA GLY A 27 -19.20 5.06 -17.48
C GLY A 27 -18.61 4.94 -16.08
N LEU A 28 -19.45 4.94 -15.05
CA LEU A 28 -19.02 4.77 -13.66
C LEU A 28 -18.40 3.39 -13.42
N VAL A 29 -19.03 2.31 -13.90
CA VAL A 29 -18.48 0.95 -13.76
C VAL A 29 -17.12 0.85 -14.44
N LYS A 30 -16.96 1.40 -15.65
CA LYS A 30 -15.66 1.42 -16.35
C LYS A 30 -14.60 2.17 -15.55
N ALA A 31 -14.92 3.34 -15.02
CA ALA A 31 -13.99 4.13 -14.21
C ALA A 31 -13.58 3.40 -12.93
N ILE A 32 -14.54 2.75 -12.25
CA ILE A 32 -14.27 1.93 -11.05
C ILE A 32 -13.33 0.78 -11.39
N THR A 33 -13.63 0.00 -12.43
CA THR A 33 -12.80 -1.13 -12.84
C THR A 33 -11.39 -0.69 -13.22
N GLN A 34 -11.25 0.40 -13.97
CA GLN A 34 -9.93 0.94 -14.32
C GLN A 34 -9.15 1.34 -13.07
N THR A 35 -9.78 2.07 -12.14
CA THR A 35 -9.13 2.50 -10.90
C THR A 35 -8.72 1.29 -10.04
N GLN A 36 -9.57 0.27 -9.94
CA GLN A 36 -9.25 -0.97 -9.21
C GLN A 36 -8.06 -1.71 -9.82
N ASN A 37 -7.95 -1.75 -11.15
CA ASN A 37 -6.79 -2.34 -11.83
C ASN A 37 -5.51 -1.56 -11.52
N GLU A 38 -5.56 -0.23 -11.56
CA GLU A 38 -4.43 0.63 -11.20
C GLU A 38 -3.99 0.41 -9.74
N ILE A 39 -4.95 0.29 -8.81
CA ILE A 39 -4.67 -0.08 -7.41
C ILE A 39 -3.97 -1.43 -7.35
N GLY A 40 -4.45 -2.45 -8.08
CA GLY A 40 -3.82 -3.77 -8.13
C GLY A 40 -2.36 -3.71 -8.57
N VAL A 41 -2.06 -2.97 -9.63
CA VAL A 41 -0.69 -2.77 -10.14
C VAL A 41 0.18 -2.09 -9.09
N LEU A 42 -0.33 -1.06 -8.40
CA LEU A 42 0.40 -0.36 -7.35
C LEU A 42 0.68 -1.29 -6.15
N SER A 43 -0.27 -2.12 -5.75
CA SER A 43 -0.10 -3.09 -4.66
C SER A 43 0.99 -4.12 -5.00
N THR A 44 1.03 -4.64 -6.22
CA THR A 44 2.12 -5.53 -6.66
C THR A 44 3.47 -4.83 -6.63
N ARG A 45 3.53 -3.58 -7.10
CA ARG A 45 4.77 -2.78 -7.06
C ARG A 45 5.24 -2.54 -5.62
N GLN A 46 4.33 -2.22 -4.72
CA GLN A 46 4.63 -2.03 -3.30
C GLN A 46 5.20 -3.30 -2.67
N HIS A 47 4.57 -4.46 -2.91
CA HIS A 47 5.07 -5.75 -2.44
C HIS A 47 6.51 -6.00 -2.91
N ASN A 48 6.78 -5.76 -4.20
CA ASN A 48 8.12 -6.00 -4.77
C ASN A 48 9.18 -5.08 -4.14
N LEU A 49 8.85 -3.81 -3.90
CA LEU A 49 9.74 -2.88 -3.21
C LEU A 49 9.97 -3.29 -1.75
N ALA A 50 8.93 -3.74 -1.04
CA ALA A 50 9.07 -4.23 0.32
C ALA A 50 9.97 -5.47 0.39
N HIS A 51 9.82 -6.40 -0.56
CA HIS A 51 10.68 -7.56 -0.67
C HIS A 51 12.14 -7.18 -0.96
N GLN A 52 12.39 -6.20 -1.86
CA GLN A 52 13.75 -5.70 -2.10
C GLN A 52 14.40 -5.11 -0.85
N VAL A 53 13.64 -4.35 -0.04
CA VAL A 53 14.14 -3.85 1.25
C VAL A 53 14.52 -5.00 2.18
N PHE A 54 13.71 -6.06 2.24
CA PHE A 54 14.01 -7.24 3.03
C PHE A 54 15.31 -7.94 2.57
N GLU A 55 15.51 -8.10 1.26
CA GLU A 55 16.74 -8.66 0.71
C GLU A 55 17.97 -7.81 1.10
N TYR A 56 17.86 -6.48 1.02
CA TYR A 56 18.94 -5.57 1.43
C TYR A 56 19.25 -5.64 2.92
N GLN A 57 18.23 -5.80 3.76
CA GLN A 57 18.41 -6.03 5.19
C GLN A 57 19.13 -7.36 5.47
N GLY A 58 18.82 -8.40 4.69
CA GLY A 58 19.54 -9.68 4.75
C GLY A 58 21.02 -9.52 4.38
N ALA A 59 21.31 -8.81 3.29
CA ALA A 59 22.68 -8.51 2.87
C ALA A 59 23.44 -7.69 3.93
N LEU A 60 22.80 -6.69 4.53
CA LEU A 60 23.39 -5.90 5.62
C LEU A 60 23.70 -6.77 6.84
N SER A 61 22.79 -7.69 7.22
CA SER A 61 23.02 -8.60 8.34
C SER A 61 24.21 -9.54 8.09
N ASN A 62 24.39 -10.01 6.85
CA ASN A 62 25.56 -10.81 6.49
C ASN A 62 26.85 -9.98 6.57
N LEU A 63 26.84 -8.74 6.06
CA LEU A 63 27.99 -7.84 6.16
C LEU A 63 28.36 -7.54 7.62
N GLN A 64 27.38 -7.34 8.50
CA GLN A 64 27.62 -7.17 9.94
C GLN A 64 28.27 -8.40 10.59
N LYS A 65 27.90 -9.62 10.16
CA LYS A 65 28.57 -10.84 10.62
C LYS A 65 30.02 -10.88 10.15
N GLU A 66 30.28 -10.57 8.89
CA GLU A 66 31.65 -10.48 8.35
C GLU A 66 32.49 -9.47 9.15
N PHE A 67 31.91 -8.32 9.52
CA PHE A 67 32.60 -7.34 10.36
C PHE A 67 32.90 -7.85 11.77
N LYS A 68 31.96 -8.55 12.41
CA LYS A 68 32.22 -9.20 13.70
C LYS A 68 33.33 -10.24 13.61
N GLU A 69 33.37 -11.03 12.55
CA GLU A 69 34.40 -12.04 12.35
C GLU A 69 35.78 -11.42 12.09
N GLN A 70 35.86 -10.35 11.30
CA GLN A 70 37.12 -9.71 10.90
C GLN A 70 37.66 -8.73 11.95
N TYR A 71 36.78 -7.95 12.58
CA TYR A 71 37.16 -6.82 13.44
C TYR A 71 36.72 -6.99 14.88
N GLY A 72 35.96 -8.04 15.23
CA GLY A 72 35.44 -8.27 16.58
C GLY A 72 34.24 -7.40 16.96
N THR A 73 33.74 -6.56 16.05
CA THR A 73 32.58 -5.68 16.24
C THR A 73 31.92 -5.37 14.88
N ASP A 74 30.62 -5.09 14.89
CA ASP A 74 29.86 -4.55 13.73
C ASP A 74 29.50 -3.06 13.89
N GLU A 75 29.96 -2.41 14.95
CA GLU A 75 29.78 -0.97 15.17
C GLU A 75 30.72 -0.20 14.24
N ILE A 76 30.26 0.08 13.02
CA ILE A 76 30.98 0.85 12.01
C ILE A 76 30.15 2.06 11.62
N SER A 77 30.76 3.24 11.69
CA SER A 77 30.14 4.49 11.23
C SER A 77 29.88 4.44 9.73
N ILE A 78 28.63 4.65 9.33
CA ILE A 78 28.22 4.70 7.91
C ILE A 78 28.81 5.92 7.19
N SER A 79 29.15 6.97 7.94
CA SER A 79 29.66 8.25 7.44
C SER A 79 31.11 8.20 6.97
N ASP A 80 31.97 7.50 7.70
CA ASP A 80 33.43 7.53 7.52
C ASP A 80 34.10 6.16 7.66
N GLY A 81 33.34 5.10 7.97
CA GLY A 81 33.85 3.73 8.10
C GLY A 81 34.64 3.47 9.38
N LYS A 82 34.65 4.41 10.34
CA LYS A 82 35.37 4.22 11.60
C LYS A 82 34.75 3.09 12.42
N ILE A 83 35.60 2.16 12.89
CA ILE A 83 35.21 1.06 13.77
C ILE A 83 35.15 1.56 15.21
N GLU A 84 34.03 1.33 15.90
CA GLU A 84 33.84 1.61 17.31
C GLU A 84 33.90 0.33 18.12
N TYR A 85 34.74 0.33 19.16
CA TYR A 85 34.90 -0.81 20.05
C TYR A 85 34.23 -0.48 21.38
N ASN A 86 33.09 -1.11 21.66
CA ASN A 86 32.40 -0.99 22.94
C ASN A 86 33.20 -1.70 24.06
N GLY A 87 34.24 -1.01 24.53
CA GLY A 87 35.22 -1.45 25.51
C GLY A 87 36.09 -0.30 26.01
N SER A 88 36.19 0.79 25.25
CA SER A 88 36.72 2.06 25.72
C SER A 88 35.66 2.83 26.52
N LYS A 89 35.22 2.29 27.67
CA LYS A 89 34.75 3.18 28.74
C LYS A 89 35.94 4.08 29.09
N SER A 90 36.00 5.25 28.49
CA SER A 90 36.81 6.35 28.99
C SER A 90 36.24 6.66 30.38
N ASN A 91 36.85 6.06 31.40
CA ASN A 91 36.71 6.55 32.76
C ASN A 91 37.24 7.99 32.75
N SER A 92 36.33 8.96 32.75
CA SER A 92 36.62 10.33 33.10
C SER A 92 35.55 10.85 34.04
#